data_AF-A0AAD4C714-F1
#
_entry.id   AF-A0AAD4C714-F1
#
_cell.length_a   1.000
_cell.length_b   1.000
_cell.length_c   1.000
_cell.angle_alpha   90.00
_cell.angle_beta   90.00
_cell.angle_gamma   90.00
#
_symmetry.space_group_name_H-M   'P 1'
#
loop_
_entity.id
_entity.type
_entity.pdbx_description
1 polymer ?
#
loop_
_entity_poly.entity_id
_entity_poly.type
_entity_poly.pdbx_seq_one_letter_code
_entity_poly.pdbx_strand_id
1 'polypeptide(L)'
;MEAPPKPRQCSSFDTTGIHYLTINYSYMQLFRNKLFPATLDQPRTAFTFHVLDDFIRDNLECGTSGSNYVSKLRRITSNIFPHLVPNRYRELLRVSRIWRLLKLLKWKGFGHRNREPKQGELALFCPSCPQPGINCNPTDEEVSSWKYTRTLVMDGNFKAKHMHDKRPEDQIWLMDGLAYMVGRSEYQSYLKATHHPLERSTCNNHRALESTGVGGTACARHGCFVPHTLVDFQKGEWQVNMDYSLAYAMQYNMKNIVRIINFYDINCAYIKKL
;
A
#
# COMPACT_ATOMS: atom_id res chain seq x y z
N MET A 1 8.91 15.19 -34.78
CA MET A 1 8.14 13.97 -35.10
C MET A 1 9.05 12.78 -34.85
N GLU A 2 8.77 11.95 -33.86
CA GLU A 2 9.51 10.70 -33.64
C GLU A 2 9.24 9.73 -34.79
N ALA A 3 10.28 9.02 -35.24
CA ALA A 3 10.14 7.98 -36.25
C ALA A 3 9.15 6.90 -35.79
N PRO A 4 8.31 6.35 -36.68
CA PRO A 4 7.39 5.30 -36.31
C PRO A 4 8.17 4.10 -35.73
N PRO A 5 7.64 3.42 -34.70
CA PRO A 5 8.30 2.26 -34.14
C PRO A 5 8.57 1.19 -35.22
N LYS A 6 9.54 0.31 -34.98
CA LYS A 6 9.70 -0.89 -35.82
C LYS A 6 8.69 -1.94 -35.37
N PRO A 7 8.09 -2.71 -36.30
CA PRO A 7 7.18 -3.80 -35.94
C PRO A 7 7.90 -4.83 -35.07
N ARG A 8 7.25 -5.25 -33.98
CA ARG A 8 7.81 -6.17 -32.97
C ARG A 8 6.75 -7.17 -32.52
N GLN A 9 7.19 -8.39 -32.22
CA GLN A 9 6.34 -9.39 -31.61
C GLN A 9 6.12 -9.06 -30.13
N CYS A 10 4.87 -9.03 -29.71
CA CYS A 10 4.44 -8.74 -28.35
C CYS A 10 3.52 -9.85 -27.85
N SER A 11 3.79 -10.38 -26.67
CA SER A 11 2.89 -11.29 -25.96
C SER A 11 1.83 -10.47 -25.20
N SER A 12 0.58 -10.56 -25.62
CA SER A 12 -0.57 -9.94 -24.97
C SER A 12 -1.28 -10.93 -24.07
N PHE A 13 -1.45 -10.57 -22.81
CA PHE A 13 -2.12 -11.39 -21.79
C PHE A 13 -3.55 -10.91 -21.62
N ASP A 14 -4.51 -11.82 -21.77
CA ASP A 14 -5.93 -11.58 -21.58
C ASP A 14 -6.55 -12.72 -20.75
N THR A 15 -7.78 -12.54 -20.25
CA THR A 15 -8.49 -13.60 -19.51
C THR A 15 -8.78 -14.83 -20.38
N THR A 16 -8.84 -14.64 -21.70
CA THR A 16 -8.96 -15.72 -22.70
C THR A 16 -7.66 -16.46 -23.00
N GLY A 17 -6.52 -16.03 -22.44
CA GLY A 17 -5.22 -16.65 -22.65
C GLY A 17 -4.16 -15.65 -23.14
N ILE A 18 -3.06 -16.19 -23.67
CA ILE A 18 -1.90 -15.42 -24.13
C ILE A 18 -1.87 -15.42 -25.64
N HIS A 19 -1.87 -14.22 -26.21
CA HIS A 19 -1.94 -13.97 -27.64
C HIS A 19 -0.63 -13.34 -28.12
N TYR A 20 -0.20 -13.67 -29.34
CA TYR A 20 0.98 -13.04 -29.95
C TYR A 20 0.54 -12.04 -31.01
N LEU A 21 0.88 -10.78 -30.80
CA LEU A 21 0.51 -9.67 -31.67
C LEU A 21 1.78 -9.03 -32.22
N THR A 22 1.76 -8.69 -33.51
CA THR A 22 2.78 -7.81 -34.08
C THR A 22 2.33 -6.37 -33.86
N ILE A 23 3.01 -5.65 -32.98
CA ILE A 23 2.68 -4.27 -32.66
C ILE A 23 3.65 -3.32 -33.34
N ASN A 24 3.11 -2.23 -33.87
CA ASN A 24 3.85 -1.03 -34.26
C ASN A 24 3.35 0.19 -33.46
N TYR A 25 3.06 -0.04 -32.18
CA TYR A 25 2.43 0.95 -31.31
C TYR A 25 3.45 1.58 -30.37
N SER A 26 3.35 2.89 -30.19
CA SER A 26 3.87 3.58 -29.01
C SER A 26 3.14 3.11 -27.75
N TYR A 27 3.73 3.34 -26.57
CA TYR A 27 3.08 3.00 -25.30
C TYR A 27 1.70 3.69 -25.15
N MET A 28 1.55 4.93 -25.64
CA MET A 28 0.27 5.65 -25.63
C MET A 28 -0.80 4.96 -26.48
N GLN A 29 -0.44 4.42 -27.65
CA GLN A 29 -1.37 3.66 -28.48
C GLN A 29 -1.77 2.34 -27.82
N LEU A 30 -0.87 1.68 -27.10
CA LEU A 30 -1.22 0.49 -26.31
C LEU A 30 -2.27 0.83 -25.24
N PHE A 31 -2.07 1.91 -24.47
CA PHE A 31 -3.04 2.36 -23.48
C PHE A 31 -4.41 2.70 -24.09
N ARG A 32 -4.44 3.36 -25.26
CA ARG A 32 -5.70 3.63 -26.01
C ARG A 32 -6.43 2.35 -26.39
N ASN A 33 -5.70 1.28 -26.68
CA ASN A 33 -6.23 -0.05 -26.97
C ASN A 33 -6.43 -0.92 -25.71
N LYS A 34 -6.45 -0.32 -24.51
CA LYS A 34 -6.62 -1.01 -23.22
C LYS A 34 -5.57 -2.09 -22.95
N LEU A 35 -4.36 -1.89 -23.47
CA LEU A 35 -3.19 -2.72 -23.25
C LEU A 35 -2.19 -1.97 -22.38
N PHE A 36 -1.88 -2.52 -21.21
CA PHE A 36 -0.87 -2.01 -20.31
C PHE A 36 0.49 -2.67 -20.63
N PRO A 37 1.46 -1.93 -21.17
CA PRO A 37 2.78 -2.49 -21.48
C PRO A 37 3.61 -2.75 -20.21
N ALA A 38 4.32 -3.88 -20.17
CA ALA A 38 5.24 -4.20 -19.06
C ALA A 38 6.50 -3.31 -19.02
N THR A 39 6.81 -2.67 -20.14
CA THR A 39 7.94 -1.74 -20.35
C THR A 39 7.53 -0.65 -21.31
N LEU A 40 7.92 0.61 -21.07
CA LEU A 40 7.46 1.75 -21.87
C LEU A 40 8.24 1.92 -23.18
N ASP A 41 9.57 1.76 -23.17
CA ASP A 41 10.42 2.10 -24.32
C ASP A 41 10.29 1.08 -25.46
N GLN A 42 10.34 -0.22 -25.12
CA GLN A 42 10.26 -1.30 -26.09
C GLN A 42 9.31 -2.41 -25.59
N PRO A 43 7.99 -2.17 -25.62
CA PRO A 43 7.00 -3.14 -25.15
C PRO A 43 7.10 -4.44 -25.96
N ARG A 44 7.41 -5.55 -25.27
CA ARG A 44 7.31 -6.92 -25.80
C ARG A 44 6.28 -7.77 -25.06
N THR A 45 5.73 -7.22 -23.99
CA THR A 45 4.67 -7.84 -23.18
C THR A 45 3.67 -6.77 -22.80
N ALA A 46 2.39 -7.07 -22.97
CA ALA A 46 1.31 -6.21 -22.54
C ALA A 46 0.21 -7.04 -21.86
N PHE A 47 -0.50 -6.42 -20.93
CA PHE A 47 -1.63 -7.01 -20.23
C PHE A 47 -2.88 -6.21 -20.57
N THR A 48 -3.98 -6.86 -20.93
CA THR A 48 -5.25 -6.14 -21.08
C THR A 48 -5.66 -5.54 -19.73
N PHE A 49 -6.36 -4.40 -19.74
CA PHE A 49 -6.92 -3.87 -18.49
C PHE A 49 -7.86 -4.88 -17.83
N HIS A 50 -8.53 -5.69 -18.65
CA HIS A 50 -9.42 -6.74 -18.19
C HIS A 50 -8.70 -7.83 -17.38
N VAL A 51 -7.55 -8.34 -17.85
CA VAL A 51 -6.79 -9.35 -17.09
C VAL A 51 -6.20 -8.78 -15.80
N LEU A 52 -5.84 -7.50 -15.77
CA LEU A 52 -5.37 -6.84 -14.55
C LEU A 52 -6.48 -6.67 -13.52
N ASP A 53 -7.70 -6.36 -13.97
CA ASP A 53 -8.88 -6.28 -13.12
C ASP A 53 -9.32 -7.64 -12.59
N ASP A 54 -9.31 -8.65 -13.46
CA ASP A 54 -9.60 -10.04 -13.10
C ASP A 54 -8.58 -10.56 -12.08
N PHE A 55 -7.28 -10.32 -12.30
CA PHE A 55 -6.25 -10.69 -11.33
C PHE A 55 -6.44 -10.04 -9.96
N ILE A 56 -6.80 -8.74 -9.91
CA ILE A 56 -7.05 -8.06 -8.64
C ILE A 56 -8.24 -8.69 -7.90
N ARG A 57 -9.31 -9.05 -8.62
CA ARG A 57 -10.49 -9.72 -8.05
C ARG A 57 -10.16 -11.13 -7.56
N ASP A 58 -9.50 -11.95 -8.38
CA ASP A 58 -9.07 -13.30 -8.01
C ASP A 58 -8.12 -13.29 -6.80
N ASN A 59 -7.27 -12.26 -6.70
CA ASN A 59 -6.38 -12.09 -5.55
C ASN A 59 -7.14 -11.71 -4.27
N LEU A 60 -8.18 -10.87 -4.38
CA LEU A 60 -8.98 -10.41 -3.25
C LEU A 60 -9.97 -11.49 -2.77
N GLU A 61 -10.79 -12.01 -3.67
CA GLU A 61 -11.91 -12.91 -3.33
C GLU A 61 -11.46 -14.34 -3.12
N CYS A 62 -10.52 -14.83 -3.94
CA CYS A 62 -10.11 -16.23 -3.93
C CYS A 62 -8.75 -16.46 -3.27
N GLY A 63 -8.06 -15.40 -2.80
CA GLY A 63 -6.71 -15.51 -2.28
C GLY A 63 -5.70 -16.04 -3.31
N THR A 64 -5.99 -15.90 -4.60
CA THR A 64 -5.16 -16.49 -5.67
C THR A 64 -3.81 -15.80 -5.71
N SER A 65 -2.73 -16.59 -5.60
CA SER A 65 -1.37 -16.08 -5.75
C SER A 65 -1.10 -15.72 -7.22
N GLY A 66 -0.20 -14.76 -7.47
CA GLY A 66 0.17 -14.39 -8.84
C GLY A 66 0.72 -15.58 -9.65
N SER A 67 1.39 -16.55 -9.01
CA SER A 67 1.91 -17.73 -9.69
C SER A 67 0.80 -18.67 -10.12
N ASN A 68 -0.23 -18.84 -9.29
CA ASN A 68 -1.41 -19.64 -9.61
C ASN A 68 -2.21 -18.98 -10.73
N TYR A 69 -2.38 -17.66 -10.67
CA TYR A 69 -3.07 -16.90 -11.71
C TYR A 69 -2.37 -17.01 -13.08
N VAL A 70 -1.04 -16.85 -13.13
CA VAL A 70 -0.29 -17.05 -14.37
C VAL A 70 -0.40 -18.50 -14.85
N SER A 71 -0.37 -19.47 -13.94
CA SER A 71 -0.56 -20.89 -14.30
C SER A 71 -1.96 -21.15 -14.88
N LYS A 72 -3.01 -20.51 -14.35
CA LYS A 72 -4.37 -20.51 -14.90
C LYS A 72 -4.35 -19.99 -16.35
N LEU A 73 -3.79 -18.80 -16.60
CA LEU A 73 -3.70 -18.23 -17.96
C LEU A 73 -2.95 -19.15 -18.93
N ARG A 74 -1.87 -19.79 -18.48
CA ARG A 74 -1.10 -20.75 -19.30
C ARG A 74 -1.92 -21.96 -19.68
N ARG A 75 -2.71 -22.52 -18.75
CA ARG A 75 -3.61 -23.65 -19.02
C ARG A 75 -4.78 -23.29 -19.92
N ILE A 76 -5.33 -22.08 -19.78
CA ILE A 76 -6.35 -21.55 -20.70
C ILE A 76 -5.78 -21.46 -22.12
N THR A 77 -4.52 -20.99 -22.26
CA THR A 77 -3.84 -20.86 -23.56
C THR A 77 -3.51 -22.22 -24.19
N SER A 78 -2.96 -23.14 -23.40
CA SER A 78 -2.67 -24.51 -23.83
C SER A 78 -2.78 -25.45 -22.64
N ASN A 79 -3.87 -26.22 -22.61
CA ASN A 79 -4.10 -27.17 -21.52
C ASN A 79 -3.20 -28.41 -21.64
N ILE A 80 -2.84 -28.80 -22.87
CA ILE A 80 -1.99 -29.96 -23.15
C ILE A 80 -0.53 -29.67 -22.79
N PHE A 81 -0.02 -28.49 -23.18
CA PHE A 81 1.38 -28.11 -22.99
C PHE A 81 1.56 -26.75 -22.31
N PRO A 82 1.06 -26.56 -21.06
CA PRO A 82 1.13 -25.27 -20.38
C PRO A 82 2.57 -24.81 -20.11
N HIS A 83 3.52 -25.74 -20.04
CA HIS A 83 4.93 -25.44 -19.83
C HIS A 83 5.59 -24.73 -21.02
N LEU A 84 5.09 -24.94 -22.25
CA LEU A 84 5.57 -24.26 -23.46
C LEU A 84 5.07 -22.81 -23.56
N VAL A 85 4.01 -22.48 -22.82
CA VAL A 85 3.46 -21.13 -22.76
C VAL A 85 4.36 -20.24 -21.90
N PRO A 86 4.76 -19.02 -22.35
CA PRO A 86 5.66 -18.15 -21.61
C PRO A 86 5.19 -17.80 -20.20
N ASN A 87 6.12 -17.81 -19.24
CA ASN A 87 5.85 -17.36 -17.89
C ASN A 87 6.25 -15.88 -17.73
N ARG A 88 5.25 -15.01 -17.56
CA ARG A 88 5.42 -13.56 -17.32
C ARG A 88 4.99 -13.12 -15.92
N TYR A 89 5.22 -13.99 -14.93
CA TYR A 89 4.84 -13.74 -13.54
C TYR A 89 5.44 -12.46 -12.95
N ARG A 90 6.72 -12.19 -13.19
CA ARG A 90 7.37 -10.99 -12.63
C ARG A 90 6.79 -9.71 -13.23
N GLU A 91 6.52 -9.75 -14.53
CA GLU A 91 5.91 -8.66 -15.28
C GLU A 91 4.47 -8.42 -14.82
N LEU A 92 3.67 -9.48 -14.61
CA LEU A 92 2.32 -9.37 -14.04
C LEU A 92 2.35 -8.73 -12.65
N LEU A 93 3.25 -9.17 -11.76
CA LEU A 93 3.37 -8.59 -10.41
C LEU A 93 3.76 -7.11 -10.45
N ARG A 94 4.69 -6.72 -11.33
CA ARG A 94 5.08 -5.32 -11.48
C ARG A 94 3.91 -4.47 -11.99
N VAL A 95 3.30 -4.89 -13.10
CA VAL A 95 2.21 -4.15 -13.74
C VAL A 95 0.98 -4.08 -12.83
N SER A 96 0.62 -5.16 -12.14
CA SER A 96 -0.51 -5.17 -11.21
C SER A 96 -0.32 -4.21 -10.02
N ARG A 97 0.90 -4.05 -9.48
CA ARG A 97 1.18 -3.04 -8.44
C ARG A 97 0.96 -1.62 -8.94
N ILE A 98 1.49 -1.31 -10.13
CA ILE A 98 1.31 0.01 -10.77
C ILE A 98 -0.17 0.24 -11.08
N TRP A 99 -0.87 -0.79 -11.58
CA TRP A 99 -2.29 -0.73 -11.90
C TRP A 99 -3.15 -0.44 -10.66
N ARG A 100 -2.85 -1.07 -9.52
CA ARG A 100 -3.51 -0.78 -8.23
C ARG A 100 -3.32 0.69 -7.83
N LEU A 101 -2.10 1.21 -7.93
CA LEU A 101 -1.83 2.63 -7.65
C LEU A 101 -2.61 3.55 -8.60
N LEU A 102 -2.59 3.28 -9.91
CA LEU A 102 -3.31 4.10 -10.88
C LEU A 102 -4.82 4.10 -10.64
N LYS A 103 -5.39 2.95 -10.26
CA LYS A 103 -6.81 2.88 -9.85
C LYS A 103 -7.07 3.70 -8.59
N LEU A 104 -6.19 3.64 -7.59
CA LEU A 104 -6.30 4.43 -6.37
C LEU A 104 -6.23 5.93 -6.66
N LEU A 105 -5.25 6.37 -7.45
CA LEU A 105 -5.11 7.76 -7.88
C LEU A 105 -6.34 8.24 -8.66
N LYS A 106 -6.85 7.42 -9.58
CA LYS A 106 -8.08 7.71 -10.32
C LYS A 106 -9.27 7.87 -9.37
N TRP A 107 -9.43 6.95 -8.43
CA TRP A 107 -10.55 6.97 -7.47
C TRP A 107 -10.51 8.19 -6.55
N LYS A 108 -9.32 8.64 -6.17
CA LYS A 108 -9.09 9.85 -5.38
C LYS A 108 -9.08 11.15 -6.23
N GLY A 109 -9.26 11.05 -7.54
CA GLY A 109 -9.37 12.17 -8.45
C GLY A 109 -8.03 12.82 -8.85
N PHE A 110 -6.90 12.18 -8.57
CA PHE A 110 -5.57 12.72 -8.90
C PHE A 110 -5.22 12.67 -10.39
N GLY A 111 -5.98 11.95 -11.20
CA GLY A 111 -5.82 11.98 -12.66
C GLY A 111 -6.23 13.32 -13.30
N HIS A 112 -6.94 14.19 -12.58
CA HIS A 112 -7.43 15.48 -13.08
C HIS A 112 -6.93 16.69 -12.26
N ARG A 113 -6.12 16.44 -11.22
CA ARG A 113 -5.58 17.50 -10.36
C ARG A 113 -4.18 17.85 -10.81
N ASN A 114 -3.85 19.14 -10.83
CA ASN A 114 -2.48 19.59 -11.12
C ASN A 114 -1.60 19.62 -9.85
N ARG A 115 -1.65 18.55 -9.06
CA ARG A 115 -0.80 18.36 -7.88
C ARG A 115 -0.71 16.90 -7.50
N GLU A 116 0.39 16.56 -6.82
CA GLU A 116 0.56 15.25 -6.21
C GLU A 116 -0.28 15.07 -4.92
N PRO A 117 -0.57 13.81 -4.53
CA PRO A 117 -1.15 13.50 -3.24
C PRO A 117 -0.25 13.94 -2.09
N LYS A 118 -0.88 14.48 -1.04
CA LYS A 118 -0.19 14.76 0.22
C LYS A 118 -0.09 13.50 1.07
N GLN A 119 0.67 13.63 2.15
CA GLN A 119 0.79 12.63 3.20
C GLN A 119 -0.58 12.08 3.64
N GLY A 120 -0.74 10.76 3.62
CA GLY A 120 -1.97 10.05 4.02
C GLY A 120 -3.19 10.28 3.12
N GLU A 121 -3.13 11.12 2.08
CA GLU A 121 -4.30 11.55 1.32
C GLU A 121 -4.93 10.43 0.46
N LEU A 122 -4.14 9.42 0.11
CA LEU A 122 -4.62 8.25 -0.62
C LEU A 122 -5.32 7.22 0.29
N ALA A 123 -5.14 7.28 1.60
CA ALA A 123 -5.84 6.39 2.52
C ALA A 123 -7.29 6.81 2.74
N LEU A 124 -8.11 5.87 3.20
CA LEU A 124 -9.43 6.15 3.73
C LEU A 124 -9.41 6.01 5.23
N PHE A 125 -9.96 7.00 5.92
CA PHE A 125 -10.22 6.88 7.34
C PHE A 125 -11.65 6.38 7.60
N CYS A 126 -11.95 6.05 8.86
CA CYS A 126 -13.23 5.53 9.26
C CYS A 126 -14.38 6.50 8.92
N PRO A 127 -15.37 6.09 8.10
CA PRO A 127 -16.48 6.96 7.73
C PRO A 127 -17.41 7.29 8.90
N SER A 128 -17.42 6.45 9.95
CA SER A 128 -18.28 6.59 11.12
C SER A 128 -17.61 7.34 12.28
N CYS A 129 -16.28 7.46 12.30
CA CYS A 129 -15.59 8.22 13.34
C CYS A 129 -15.72 9.74 13.00
N PRO A 130 -15.84 10.62 14.00
CA PRO A 130 -16.16 12.04 13.78
C PRO A 130 -15.04 12.73 12.98
N GLN A 131 -15.32 13.34 11.85
CA GLN A 131 -14.36 14.04 10.99
C GLN A 131 -14.88 15.45 10.71
N PRO A 132 -14.44 16.44 11.51
CA PRO A 132 -14.81 17.84 11.39
C PRO A 132 -14.60 18.38 9.97
N GLY A 133 -15.62 19.00 9.39
CA GLY A 133 -15.62 19.50 8.01
C GLY A 133 -15.84 18.42 6.93
N ILE A 134 -15.99 17.15 7.31
CA ILE A 134 -16.25 16.04 6.38
C ILE A 134 -17.63 15.43 6.66
N ASN A 135 -17.83 14.85 7.84
CA ASN A 135 -19.08 14.17 8.22
C ASN A 135 -19.69 14.72 9.52
N CYS A 136 -19.01 15.64 10.21
CA CYS A 136 -19.56 16.36 11.36
C CYS A 136 -19.06 17.80 11.39
N ASN A 137 -19.82 18.69 12.03
CA ASN A 137 -19.45 20.08 12.29
C ASN A 137 -19.96 20.46 13.69
N PRO A 138 -19.27 20.03 14.77
CA PRO A 138 -19.73 20.31 16.13
C PRO A 138 -19.63 21.81 16.44
N THR A 139 -20.64 22.34 17.15
CA THR A 139 -20.58 23.67 17.77
C THR A 139 -19.72 23.63 19.04
N ASP A 140 -19.25 24.78 19.51
CA ASP A 140 -18.34 24.84 20.68
C ASP A 140 -18.90 24.16 21.94
N GLU A 141 -20.21 24.24 22.16
CA GLU A 141 -20.91 23.56 23.27
C GLU A 141 -20.95 22.03 23.09
N GLU A 142 -21.13 21.57 21.85
CA GLU A 142 -21.28 20.17 21.49
C GLU A 142 -19.97 19.39 21.48
N VAL A 143 -18.83 20.08 21.27
CA VAL A 143 -17.50 19.48 21.13
C VAL A 143 -17.13 18.57 22.31
N SER A 144 -17.65 18.84 23.51
CA SER A 144 -17.44 18.04 24.72
C SER A 144 -18.28 16.74 24.79
N SER A 145 -19.21 16.54 23.87
CA SER A 145 -20.10 15.38 23.80
C SER A 145 -19.35 14.11 23.41
N TRP A 146 -19.78 12.98 23.99
CA TRP A 146 -19.27 11.64 23.65
C TRP A 146 -19.45 11.26 22.17
N LYS A 147 -20.39 11.91 21.49
CA LYS A 147 -20.63 11.75 20.05
C LYS A 147 -19.41 12.14 19.21
N TYR A 148 -18.64 13.14 19.64
CA TYR A 148 -17.49 13.67 18.89
C TYR A 148 -16.14 13.18 19.44
N THR A 149 -16.16 12.27 20.41
CA THR A 149 -14.95 11.63 20.94
C THR A 149 -14.25 10.80 19.85
N ARG A 150 -12.94 11.01 19.69
CA ARG A 150 -12.09 10.12 18.91
C ARG A 150 -11.69 8.92 19.78
N THR A 151 -12.03 7.71 19.36
CA THR A 151 -11.58 6.48 20.04
C THR A 151 -10.53 5.78 19.18
N LEU A 152 -9.30 5.70 19.70
CA LEU A 152 -8.14 5.11 19.05
C LEU A 152 -7.74 3.82 19.75
N VAL A 153 -7.16 2.90 18.99
CA VAL A 153 -6.47 1.71 19.49
C VAL A 153 -5.11 1.62 18.83
N MET A 154 -4.10 1.30 19.61
CA MET A 154 -2.73 1.03 19.17
C MET A 154 -2.47 -0.47 19.26
N ASP A 155 -1.87 -1.04 18.22
CA ASP A 155 -1.55 -2.48 18.18
C ASP A 155 -0.34 -2.77 17.25
N GLY A 156 0.34 -3.88 17.53
CA GLY A 156 1.53 -4.36 16.84
C GLY A 156 1.37 -5.75 16.23
N ASN A 157 1.62 -5.87 14.93
CA ASN A 157 1.65 -7.14 14.21
C ASN A 157 3.09 -7.64 13.98
N PHE A 158 3.52 -8.59 14.81
CA PHE A 158 4.86 -9.22 14.76
C PHE A 158 5.02 -10.33 13.72
N LYS A 159 3.96 -10.65 12.96
CA LYS A 159 4.00 -11.65 11.89
C LYS A 159 4.28 -11.00 10.52
N ALA A 160 4.06 -9.69 10.40
CA ALA A 160 4.32 -8.90 9.20
C ALA A 160 5.81 -8.58 9.04
N LYS A 161 6.61 -9.60 8.73
CA LYS A 161 8.07 -9.47 8.60
C LYS A 161 8.45 -9.03 7.19
N HIS A 162 9.35 -8.06 7.09
CA HIS A 162 9.98 -7.66 5.83
C HIS A 162 11.42 -8.15 5.79
N MET A 163 11.76 -8.89 4.75
CA MET A 163 13.13 -9.35 4.50
C MET A 163 13.93 -8.20 3.89
N HIS A 164 15.24 -8.17 4.15
CA HIS A 164 16.10 -7.27 3.40
C HIS A 164 16.08 -7.59 1.90
N ASP A 165 15.95 -6.55 1.11
CA ASP A 165 16.07 -6.65 -0.33
C ASP A 165 17.51 -6.95 -0.75
N LYS A 166 17.63 -7.77 -1.79
CA LYS A 166 18.94 -8.10 -2.38
C LYS A 166 19.64 -6.88 -3.01
N ARG A 167 18.84 -5.91 -3.49
CA ARG A 167 19.27 -4.69 -4.18
C ARG A 167 18.40 -3.51 -3.74
N PRO A 168 18.67 -2.94 -2.55
CA PRO A 168 17.87 -1.83 -2.02
C PRO A 168 17.94 -0.57 -2.90
N GLU A 169 19.00 -0.38 -3.66
CA GLU A 169 19.20 0.74 -4.59
C GLU A 169 18.24 0.71 -5.80
N ASP A 170 17.72 -0.47 -6.15
CA ASP A 170 16.76 -0.64 -7.25
C ASP A 170 15.30 -0.45 -6.79
N GLN A 171 15.06 -0.23 -5.49
CA GLN A 171 13.70 -0.20 -4.94
C GLN A 171 12.99 1.13 -5.18
N ILE A 172 11.74 1.02 -5.63
CA ILE A 172 10.85 2.16 -5.88
C ILE A 172 9.61 2.04 -5.01
N TRP A 173 9.40 3.03 -4.14
CA TRP A 173 8.27 3.10 -3.24
C TRP A 173 7.12 3.85 -3.91
N LEU A 174 6.08 3.10 -4.29
CA LEU A 174 4.96 3.64 -5.06
C LEU A 174 4.02 4.56 -4.25
N MET A 175 3.99 4.43 -2.93
CA MET A 175 3.06 5.14 -2.04
C MET A 175 3.72 5.57 -0.71
N ASP A 176 5.01 5.92 -0.75
CA ASP A 176 5.77 6.29 0.45
C ASP A 176 5.10 7.43 1.22
N GLY A 177 4.61 7.15 2.43
CA GLY A 177 3.85 8.11 3.24
C GLY A 177 2.49 8.55 2.70
N LEU A 178 2.06 8.12 1.51
CA LEU A 178 0.86 8.64 0.84
C LEU A 178 -0.45 7.99 1.30
N ALA A 179 -0.38 6.83 1.95
CA ALA A 179 -1.55 6.06 2.41
C ALA A 179 -1.45 5.75 3.90
N TYR A 180 -1.55 4.48 4.31
CA TYR A 180 -1.55 4.08 5.73
C TYR A 180 -0.14 4.03 6.33
N MET A 181 0.86 3.59 5.56
CA MET A 181 2.27 3.56 6.00
C MET A 181 2.83 4.97 6.13
N VAL A 182 3.66 5.18 7.13
CA VAL A 182 4.42 6.42 7.31
C VAL A 182 5.49 6.59 6.24
N GLY A 183 5.98 7.83 6.07
CA GLY A 183 7.06 8.15 5.14
C GLY A 183 8.38 7.62 5.67
N ARG A 184 9.15 6.91 4.84
CA ARG A 184 10.39 6.25 5.28
C ARG A 184 11.45 7.24 5.74
N SER A 185 11.65 8.33 4.99
CA SER A 185 12.71 9.30 5.26
C SER A 185 12.51 10.01 6.60
N GLU A 186 11.30 10.51 6.82
CA GLU A 186 10.88 11.23 8.03
C GLU A 186 10.91 10.30 9.24
N TYR A 187 10.36 9.09 9.10
CA TYR A 187 10.32 8.12 10.19
C TYR A 187 11.73 7.66 10.59
N GLN A 188 12.62 7.38 9.63
CA GLN A 188 14.01 7.02 9.93
C GLN A 188 14.79 8.16 10.59
N SER A 189 14.52 9.41 10.19
CA SER A 189 15.13 10.59 10.80
C SER A 189 14.69 10.74 12.25
N TYR A 190 13.40 10.54 12.51
CA TYR A 190 12.85 10.52 13.87
C TYR A 190 13.47 9.42 14.74
N LEU A 191 13.56 8.18 14.24
CA LEU A 191 14.15 7.06 14.99
C LEU A 191 15.62 7.30 15.36
N LYS A 192 16.38 7.96 14.49
CA LYS A 192 17.79 8.31 14.76
C LYS A 192 17.93 9.46 15.76
N ALA A 193 17.02 10.43 15.71
CA ALA A 193 17.05 11.60 16.59
C ALA A 193 16.59 11.26 18.01
N THR A 194 15.69 10.30 18.16
CA THR A 194 15.12 9.95 19.46
C THR A 194 15.98 8.93 20.20
N HIS A 195 16.53 9.34 21.35
CA HIS A 195 17.29 8.45 22.23
C HIS A 195 16.35 7.44 22.90
N HIS A 196 16.47 6.16 22.54
CA HIS A 196 15.75 5.06 23.16
C HIS A 196 16.74 3.99 23.63
N PRO A 197 16.79 3.63 24.92
CA PRO A 197 17.67 2.58 25.40
C PRO A 197 17.26 1.25 24.75
N LEU A 198 18.22 0.54 24.17
CA LEU A 198 17.99 -0.79 23.61
C LEU A 198 17.64 -1.76 24.75
N GLU A 199 16.36 -2.08 24.90
CA GLU A 199 15.96 -3.27 25.66
C GLU A 199 16.43 -4.50 24.87
N ARG A 200 17.47 -5.18 25.39
CA ARG A 200 18.00 -6.40 24.78
C ARG A 200 16.94 -7.50 24.90
N SER A 201 16.25 -7.80 23.81
CA SER A 201 15.47 -9.03 23.73
C SER A 201 16.40 -10.23 23.55
N THR A 202 16.15 -11.30 24.29
CA THR A 202 16.91 -12.57 24.26
C THR A 202 16.58 -13.44 23.02
N CYS A 203 15.97 -12.86 21.99
CA CYS A 203 15.48 -13.60 20.82
C CYS A 203 16.60 -13.88 19.81
N ASN A 204 17.16 -15.09 19.86
CA ASN A 204 18.28 -15.56 19.02
C ASN A 204 17.93 -15.86 17.55
N ASN A 205 16.72 -15.57 17.06
CA ASN A 205 16.33 -15.88 15.68
C ASN A 205 16.69 -14.75 14.71
N HIS A 206 18.01 -14.54 14.53
CA HIS A 206 18.56 -13.61 13.56
C HIS A 206 18.37 -14.11 12.12
N ARG A 207 17.17 -13.94 11.57
CA ARG A 207 17.01 -13.80 10.13
C ARG A 207 17.31 -12.34 9.77
N ALA A 208 17.98 -12.11 8.64
CA ALA A 208 18.27 -10.76 8.14
C ALA A 208 16.96 -10.07 7.72
N LEU A 209 16.29 -9.44 8.69
CA LEU A 209 15.00 -8.77 8.56
C LEU A 209 15.19 -7.25 8.56
N GLU A 210 14.57 -6.57 7.59
CA GLU A 210 14.48 -5.11 7.57
C GLU A 210 13.43 -4.63 8.58
N SER A 211 12.32 -5.36 8.68
CA SER A 211 11.23 -5.10 9.61
C SER A 211 10.79 -6.41 10.27
N THR A 212 10.64 -6.37 11.58
CA THR A 212 10.23 -7.49 12.44
C THR A 212 8.72 -7.55 12.65
N GLY A 213 8.00 -6.51 12.26
CA GLY A 213 6.57 -6.35 12.43
C GLY A 213 6.12 -4.95 12.04
N VAL A 214 4.82 -4.70 12.10
CA VAL A 214 4.23 -3.39 11.80
C VAL A 214 3.33 -2.98 12.95
N GLY A 215 3.49 -1.77 13.46
CA GLY A 215 2.61 -1.17 14.46
C GLY A 215 1.72 -0.11 13.84
N GLY A 216 0.62 0.21 14.49
CA GLY A 216 -0.29 1.21 13.97
C GLY A 216 -1.35 1.69 14.93
N THR A 217 -2.00 2.78 14.55
CA THR A 217 -3.15 3.33 15.25
C THR A 217 -4.39 3.18 14.37
N ALA A 218 -5.48 2.67 14.94
CA ALA A 218 -6.76 2.49 14.26
C ALA A 218 -7.91 3.10 15.07
N CYS A 219 -9.05 3.36 14.44
CA CYS A 219 -10.28 3.69 15.18
C CYS A 219 -10.76 2.44 15.93
N ALA A 220 -10.79 2.49 17.26
CA ALA A 220 -11.08 1.32 18.11
C ALA A 220 -12.46 0.71 17.86
N ARG A 221 -13.42 1.51 17.39
CA ARG A 221 -14.81 1.05 17.17
C ARG A 221 -14.99 0.23 15.90
N HIS A 222 -14.20 0.51 14.87
CA HIS A 222 -14.45 -0.02 13.51
C HIS A 222 -13.20 -0.65 12.89
N GLY A 223 -12.06 -0.65 13.58
CA GLY A 223 -10.81 -1.24 13.10
C GLY A 223 -10.19 -0.53 11.89
N CYS A 224 -10.64 0.67 11.53
CA CYS A 224 -10.06 1.38 10.39
C CYS A 224 -8.76 2.07 10.79
N PHE A 225 -7.65 1.73 10.15
CA PHE A 225 -6.37 2.40 10.35
C PHE A 225 -6.46 3.90 10.10
N VAL A 226 -5.80 4.67 10.97
CA VAL A 226 -5.65 6.11 10.77
C VAL A 226 -4.61 6.32 9.66
N PRO A 227 -4.85 7.19 8.67
CA PRO A 227 -3.88 7.47 7.60
C PRO A 227 -2.52 7.91 8.14
N HIS A 228 -1.44 7.45 7.49
CA HIS A 228 -0.06 7.75 7.86
C HIS A 228 0.28 7.43 9.33
N THR A 229 -0.08 6.24 9.80
CA THR A 229 0.22 5.81 11.17
C THR A 229 0.83 4.41 11.27
N LEU A 230 0.87 3.65 10.18
CA LEU A 230 1.50 2.34 10.19
C LEU A 230 3.01 2.49 10.11
N VAL A 231 3.70 1.97 11.12
CA VAL A 231 5.14 2.09 11.33
C VAL A 231 5.82 0.72 11.29
N ASP A 232 7.01 0.65 10.70
CA ASP A 232 7.83 -0.56 10.73
C ASP A 232 8.57 -0.71 12.06
N PHE A 233 8.65 -1.94 12.56
CA PHE A 233 9.40 -2.32 13.75
C PHE A 233 10.81 -2.81 13.38
N GLN A 234 11.84 -2.06 13.77
CA GLN A 234 13.23 -2.43 13.43
C GLN A 234 13.67 -3.70 14.18
N LYS A 235 13.39 -3.78 15.49
CA LYS A 235 13.76 -4.91 16.35
C LYS A 235 12.71 -5.16 17.42
N GLY A 236 11.49 -5.42 16.98
CA GLY A 236 10.30 -5.49 17.82
C GLY A 236 9.66 -4.11 18.02
N GLU A 237 8.60 -4.11 18.81
CA GLU A 237 7.84 -2.92 19.15
C GLU A 237 8.57 -2.13 20.21
N TRP A 238 8.83 -0.86 19.93
CA TRP A 238 9.38 0.10 20.87
C TRP A 238 8.38 1.22 21.05
N GLN A 239 8.39 1.84 22.24
CA GLN A 239 7.50 2.96 22.55
C GLN A 239 7.64 4.09 21.53
N VAL A 240 8.88 4.40 21.13
CA VAL A 240 9.19 5.40 20.10
C VAL A 240 8.43 5.17 18.78
N ASN A 241 8.22 3.91 18.38
CA ASN A 241 7.47 3.58 17.16
C ASN A 241 5.99 3.95 17.34
N MET A 242 5.42 3.58 18.48
CA MET A 242 4.01 3.82 18.80
C MET A 242 3.73 5.30 19.11
N ASP A 243 4.70 6.02 19.69
CA ASP A 243 4.65 7.47 19.87
C ASP A 243 4.49 8.19 18.52
N TYR A 244 5.27 7.77 17.51
CA TYR A 244 5.17 8.31 16.16
C TYR A 244 3.78 8.05 15.56
N SER A 245 3.30 6.80 15.68
CA SER A 245 1.97 6.40 15.21
C SER A 245 0.86 7.24 15.86
N LEU A 246 0.90 7.39 17.18
CA LEU A 246 -0.09 8.11 17.97
C LEU A 246 -0.05 9.62 17.68
N ALA A 247 1.13 10.21 17.56
CA ALA A 247 1.28 11.63 17.27
C ALA A 247 0.61 12.01 15.94
N TYR A 248 0.82 11.23 14.88
CA TYR A 248 0.13 11.46 13.60
C TYR A 248 -1.37 11.15 13.69
N ALA A 249 -1.77 10.15 14.48
CA ALA A 249 -3.19 9.88 14.71
C ALA A 249 -3.91 11.05 15.40
N MET A 250 -3.24 11.72 16.35
CA MET A 250 -3.75 12.90 17.06
C MET A 250 -3.73 14.18 16.23
N GLN A 251 -3.06 14.19 15.08
CA GLN A 251 -3.08 15.32 14.13
C GLN A 251 -4.17 15.13 13.04
N TYR A 252 -4.55 13.89 12.74
CA TYR A 252 -5.43 13.57 11.61
C TYR A 252 -6.89 14.00 11.85
N ASN A 253 -7.34 15.05 11.15
CA ASN A 253 -8.71 15.57 11.19
C ASN A 253 -9.24 15.77 12.63
N MET A 254 -8.42 16.40 13.48
CA MET A 254 -8.72 16.60 14.91
C MET A 254 -9.18 18.02 15.26
N LYS A 255 -9.40 18.90 14.27
CA LYS A 255 -9.88 20.27 14.49
C LYS A 255 -11.18 20.25 15.30
N ASN A 256 -11.22 20.93 16.45
CA ASN A 256 -12.38 20.97 17.36
C ASN A 256 -12.77 19.61 17.96
N ILE A 257 -11.87 18.62 17.98
CA ILE A 257 -12.06 17.41 18.79
C ILE A 257 -11.29 17.58 20.10
N VAL A 258 -12.01 17.65 21.22
CA VAL A 258 -11.39 17.86 22.55
C VAL A 258 -11.23 16.58 23.36
N ARG A 259 -11.91 15.49 22.98
CA ARG A 259 -11.86 14.21 23.70
C ARG A 259 -11.30 13.10 22.82
N ILE A 260 -10.23 12.48 23.31
CA ILE A 260 -9.62 11.29 22.74
C ILE A 260 -9.63 10.21 23.82
N ILE A 261 -10.00 8.98 23.44
CA ILE A 261 -9.82 7.79 24.25
C ILE A 261 -8.87 6.88 23.49
N ASN A 262 -7.73 6.55 24.09
CA ASN A 262 -6.74 5.67 23.50
C ASN A 262 -6.70 4.34 24.23
N PHE A 263 -6.77 3.24 23.48
CA PHE A 263 -6.62 1.89 23.98
C PHE A 263 -5.30 1.30 23.52
N TYR A 264 -4.64 0.59 24.42
CA TYR A 264 -3.40 -0.10 24.15
C TYR A 264 -3.26 -1.25 25.15
N ASP A 265 -2.82 -2.43 24.70
CA ASP A 265 -2.70 -3.62 25.53
C ASP A 265 -1.67 -3.45 26.66
N ILE A 266 -0.62 -2.65 26.43
CA ILE A 266 0.38 -2.28 27.43
C ILE A 266 0.22 -0.84 27.93
N ASN A 267 -0.99 -0.26 27.88
CA ASN A 267 -1.22 1.15 28.26
C ASN A 267 -0.74 1.46 29.69
N CYS A 268 -0.88 0.51 30.62
CA CYS A 268 -0.44 0.65 32.01
C CYS A 268 1.09 0.84 32.16
N ALA A 269 1.87 0.33 31.20
CA ALA A 269 3.32 0.52 31.14
C ALA A 269 3.68 1.74 30.28
N TYR A 270 2.93 1.97 29.20
CA TYR A 270 3.11 3.07 28.27
C TYR A 270 2.92 4.44 28.94
N ILE A 271 1.82 4.62 29.69
CA ILE A 271 1.47 5.91 30.32
C ILE A 271 2.45 6.35 31.41
N LYS A 272 3.26 5.43 31.95
CA LYS A 272 4.28 5.77 32.97
C LYS A 272 5.47 6.51 32.39
N LYS A 273 5.65 6.45 31.06
CA LYS A 273 6.80 7.03 30.34
C LYS A 273 6.36 8.13 29.34
N LEU A 274 5.08 8.48 29.35
CA LEU A 274 4.46 9.56 28.57
C LEU A 274 4.76 10.94 29.18
#